data_AF-A0A8S9MUX7-F1
#
_entry.id   AF-A0A8S9MUX7-F1
#
_cell.length_a   1.000
_cell.length_b   1.000
_cell.length_c   1.000
_cell.angle_alpha   90.00
_cell.angle_beta   90.00
_cell.angle_gamma   90.00
#
_symmetry.space_group_name_H-M   'P 1'
#
loop_
_entity.id
_entity.type
_entity.pdbx_description
1 polymer ?
#
loop_
_entity_poly.entity_id
_entity_poly.type
_entity_poly.pdbx_seq_one_letter_code
_entity_poly.pdbx_strand_id
1 'polypeptide(L)'
;MVLLQSSCSLLNHHIRSCHGLETLDYLDNLFEKERFTEQGDTLTFESEIDRVYLNSRDVVAVFDHEKKRTFLIKKEGLPDVVVWNPWDKKAKALTDLGDEEYKHMLCVDGAAIEKPINLKPGEEWTGKLNLSLVLST
;
A
#
# COMPACT_ATOMS: atom_id res chain seq x y z
N MET A 1 0.80 6.17 -15.46
CA MET A 1 0.66 5.62 -14.11
C MET A 1 0.26 4.16 -14.25
N VAL A 2 1.04 3.25 -13.70
CA VAL A 2 0.66 1.84 -13.59
C VAL A 2 0.46 1.51 -12.12
N LEU A 3 -0.67 0.87 -11.80
CA LEU A 3 -0.99 0.40 -10.46
C LEU A 3 -1.46 -1.06 -10.58
N LEU A 4 -0.78 -1.96 -9.89
CA LEU A 4 -1.28 -3.30 -9.65
C LEU A 4 -1.76 -3.36 -8.22
N GLN A 5 -3.08 -3.43 -8.07
CA GLN A 5 -3.73 -3.38 -6.78
C GLN A 5 -3.74 -4.77 -6.13
N SER A 6 -3.21 -4.87 -4.92
CA SER A 6 -3.62 -5.92 -3.99
C SER A 6 -4.42 -5.30 -2.86
N SER A 7 -5.74 -5.42 -2.97
CA SER A 7 -6.62 -5.26 -1.83
C SER A 7 -6.38 -6.41 -0.87
N CYS A 8 -5.65 -6.15 0.20
CA CYS A 8 -5.51 -7.09 1.29
C CYS A 8 -6.79 -6.97 2.12
N SER A 9 -7.76 -7.88 1.90
CA SER A 9 -8.96 -8.03 2.74
C SER A 9 -8.54 -8.55 4.11
N LEU A 10 -8.03 -7.63 4.92
CA LEU A 10 -7.47 -7.86 6.22
C LEU A 10 -8.61 -7.75 7.21
N LEU A 11 -9.23 -8.89 7.45
CA LEU A 11 -10.50 -9.11 8.14
C LEU A 11 -10.77 -8.39 9.49
N ASN A 12 -10.00 -7.44 10.04
CA ASN A 12 -10.36 -6.69 11.25
C ASN A 12 -9.58 -5.38 11.46
N HIS A 13 -10.15 -4.52 12.31
CA HIS A 13 -9.68 -3.26 12.91
C HIS A 13 -8.24 -3.21 13.49
N HIS A 14 -7.46 -4.27 13.36
CA HIS A 14 -6.20 -4.47 14.08
C HIS A 14 -4.96 -4.56 13.19
N ILE A 15 -5.06 -4.14 11.93
CA ILE A 15 -3.87 -3.89 11.10
C ILE A 15 -3.19 -2.66 11.65
N ARG A 16 -2.23 -2.89 12.54
CA ARG A 16 -1.55 -1.80 13.24
C ARG A 16 -0.25 -1.43 12.59
N SER A 17 0.30 -2.26 11.71
CA SER A 17 1.60 -1.93 11.14
C SER A 17 1.91 -2.49 9.77
N CYS A 18 2.62 -1.66 9.02
CA CYS A 18 3.31 -2.03 7.79
C CYS A 18 4.81 -1.79 7.96
N HIS A 19 5.62 -2.70 7.38
CA HIS A 19 7.08 -2.63 7.38
C HIS A 19 7.64 -2.71 5.96
N GLY A 20 8.88 -2.26 5.80
CA GLY A 20 9.58 -2.19 4.51
C GLY A 20 9.44 -0.84 3.79
N LEU A 21 8.81 0.13 4.45
CA LEU A 21 8.55 1.49 3.96
C LEU A 21 9.21 2.58 4.82
N GLU A 22 9.94 2.17 5.85
CA GLU A 22 10.62 3.06 6.77
C GLU A 22 11.69 3.88 6.02
N THR A 23 11.89 5.14 6.41
CA THR A 23 12.92 6.04 5.83
C THR A 23 12.74 6.40 4.36
N LEU A 24 11.65 5.95 3.72
CA LEU A 24 11.37 6.27 2.33
C LEU A 24 10.70 7.63 2.19
N ASP A 25 10.98 8.30 1.07
CA ASP A 25 10.15 9.41 0.63
C ASP A 25 8.78 8.90 0.19
N TYR A 26 7.74 9.69 0.46
CA TYR A 26 6.41 9.45 -0.07
C TYR A 26 5.75 10.73 -0.57
N LEU A 27 4.84 10.57 -1.54
CA LEU A 27 3.90 11.61 -1.95
C LEU A 27 2.59 11.39 -1.20
N ASP A 28 2.07 12.40 -0.53
CA ASP A 28 0.79 12.31 0.18
C ASP A 28 -0.35 12.90 -0.67
N ASN A 29 -1.24 12.04 -1.16
CA ASN A 29 -2.37 12.48 -1.99
C ASN A 29 -3.41 13.29 -1.18
N LEU A 30 -3.39 13.22 0.16
CA LEU A 30 -4.23 14.07 1.02
C LEU A 30 -3.70 15.51 1.10
N PHE A 31 -2.42 15.71 0.77
CA PHE A 31 -1.74 17.01 0.75
C PHE A 31 -1.22 17.35 -0.66
N GLU A 32 -2.07 17.18 -1.68
CA GLU A 32 -1.78 17.57 -3.07
C GLU A 32 -0.46 16.98 -3.64
N LYS A 33 -0.09 15.77 -3.21
CA LYS A 33 1.18 15.09 -3.56
C LYS A 33 2.42 15.80 -3.06
N GLU A 34 2.31 16.53 -1.96
CA GLU A 34 3.46 17.04 -1.23
C GLU A 34 4.37 15.86 -0.82
N ARG A 35 5.68 16.10 -0.88
CA ARG A 35 6.70 15.10 -0.58
C ARG A 35 7.11 15.18 0.88
N PHE A 36 7.10 14.03 1.54
CA PHE A 36 7.58 13.85 2.90
C PHE A 36 8.54 12.66 2.95
N THR A 37 9.20 12.47 4.10
CA THR A 37 10.02 11.29 4.39
C THR A 37 9.45 10.58 5.61
N GLU A 38 9.26 9.27 5.52
CA GLU A 38 8.78 8.44 6.62
C GLU A 38 9.84 8.37 7.73
N GLN A 39 9.44 8.77 8.95
CA GLN A 39 10.36 8.86 10.09
C GLN A 39 10.16 7.73 11.11
N GLY A 40 9.05 6.98 11.02
CA GLY A 40 8.76 5.89 11.95
C GLY A 40 9.51 4.60 11.63
N ASP A 41 9.91 3.87 12.68
CA ASP A 41 10.41 2.48 12.58
C ASP A 41 9.31 1.50 12.12
N THR A 42 8.05 1.94 12.17
CA THR A 42 6.88 1.16 11.80
C THR A 42 5.76 2.11 11.41
N LEU A 43 5.14 1.88 10.25
CA LEU A 43 4.00 2.68 9.80
C LEU A 43 2.72 2.19 10.48
N THR A 44 2.11 3.01 11.34
CA THR A 44 0.81 2.75 11.96
C THR A 44 -0.29 3.60 11.33
N PHE A 45 -1.54 3.15 11.42
CA PHE A 45 -2.69 3.80 10.77
C PHE A 45 -3.73 4.22 11.81
N GLU A 46 -3.94 5.53 11.97
CA GLU A 46 -4.92 6.09 12.92
C GLU A 46 -5.95 7.02 12.24
N SER A 47 -5.78 7.28 10.94
CA SER A 47 -6.61 8.16 10.12
C SER A 47 -6.62 7.70 8.65
N GLU A 48 -7.34 8.43 7.79
CA GLU A 48 -7.23 8.29 6.33
C GLU A 48 -5.76 8.36 5.92
N ILE A 49 -5.38 7.47 5.00
CA ILE A 49 -4.04 7.41 4.41
C ILE A 49 -4.19 7.20 2.90
N ASP A 50 -3.44 7.97 2.13
CA ASP A 50 -3.36 7.87 0.68
C ASP A 50 -1.96 8.29 0.25
N ARG A 51 -1.00 7.37 0.39
CA ARG A 51 0.43 7.66 0.23
C ARG A 51 1.06 6.81 -0.85
N VAL A 52 1.97 7.42 -1.60
CA VAL A 52 2.81 6.76 -2.60
C VAL A 52 4.25 6.76 -2.10
N TYR A 53 4.72 5.65 -1.57
CA TYR A 53 6.10 5.43 -1.16
C TYR A 53 6.97 5.19 -2.39
N LEU A 54 8.05 5.97 -2.51
CA LEU A 54 8.85 6.09 -3.71
C LEU A 54 10.08 5.19 -3.65
N ASN A 55 10.42 4.58 -4.79
CA ASN A 55 11.63 3.75 -4.94
C ASN A 55 11.77 2.72 -3.80
N SER A 56 10.65 2.07 -3.44
CA SER A 56 10.58 1.18 -2.30
C SER A 56 11.25 -0.15 -2.59
N ARG A 57 11.63 -0.87 -1.53
CA ARG A 57 12.07 -2.26 -1.63
C ARG A 57 10.97 -3.15 -2.22
N ASP A 58 11.37 -4.29 -2.75
CA ASP A 58 10.47 -5.22 -3.44
C ASP A 58 9.55 -6.03 -2.52
N VAL A 59 9.68 -5.88 -1.20
CA VAL A 59 8.86 -6.60 -0.22
C VAL A 59 8.30 -5.63 0.80
N VAL A 60 7.00 -5.69 0.99
CA VAL A 60 6.26 -4.98 2.03
C VAL A 60 5.56 -6.01 2.91
N ALA A 61 5.60 -5.83 4.23
CA ALA A 61 5.02 -6.75 5.19
C ALA A 61 3.93 -6.06 6.01
N VAL A 62 2.72 -6.60 5.97
CA VAL A 62 1.57 -6.11 6.73
C VAL A 62 1.27 -7.07 7.86
N PHE A 63 1.29 -6.57 9.10
CA PHE A 63 1.12 -7.38 10.30
C PHE A 63 -0.31 -7.28 10.83
N ASP A 64 -0.96 -8.44 10.91
CA ASP A 64 -2.22 -8.63 11.61
C ASP A 64 -1.91 -9.24 12.99
N HIS A 65 -1.72 -8.36 13.98
CA HIS A 65 -1.31 -8.72 15.34
C HIS A 65 -2.35 -9.57 16.05
N GLU A 66 -3.63 -9.35 15.78
CA GLU A 66 -4.74 -10.10 16.39
C GLU A 66 -4.72 -11.55 15.92
N LYS A 67 -4.58 -11.77 14.61
CA LYS A 67 -4.60 -13.11 14.02
C LYS A 67 -3.21 -13.76 13.92
N LYS A 68 -2.18 -13.08 14.44
CA LYS A 68 -0.78 -13.53 14.42
C LYS A 68 -0.36 -14.01 13.03
N ARG A 69 -0.59 -13.17 12.03
CA ARG A 69 -0.25 -13.49 10.64
C ARG A 69 0.31 -12.26 9.95
N THR A 70 1.18 -12.51 8.99
CA THR A 70 1.83 -11.48 8.18
C THR A 70 1.48 -11.71 6.72
N PHE A 71 0.98 -10.68 6.08
CA PHE A 71 0.81 -10.65 4.63
C PHE A 71 2.09 -10.07 4.02
N LEU A 72 2.73 -10.83 3.15
CA LEU A 72 3.89 -10.39 2.40
C LEU A 72 3.45 -10.04 0.99
N ILE A 73 3.66 -8.78 0.63
CA ILE A 73 3.45 -8.26 -0.70
C ILE A 73 4.82 -8.15 -1.36
N LYS A 74 5.07 -8.98 -2.38
CA LYS A 74 6.29 -8.91 -3.20
C LYS A 74 5.99 -8.31 -4.56
N LYS A 75 6.70 -7.26 -4.92
CA LYS A 75 6.58 -6.58 -6.21
C LYS A 75 7.80 -6.84 -7.10
N GLU A 76 7.57 -6.95 -8.40
CA GLU A 76 8.60 -7.03 -9.43
C GLU A 76 8.23 -6.04 -10.56
N GLY A 77 9.21 -5.33 -11.09
CA GLY A 77 9.01 -4.34 -12.17
C GLY A 77 8.30 -3.04 -11.75
N LEU A 78 7.87 -2.93 -10.49
CA LEU A 78 7.12 -1.80 -9.93
C LEU A 78 8.02 -1.04 -8.93
N PRO A 79 8.43 0.20 -9.19
CA PRO A 79 9.35 0.93 -8.31
C PRO A 79 8.70 1.48 -7.03
N ASP A 80 7.40 1.73 -7.05
CA ASP A 80 6.69 2.46 -5.99
C ASP A 80 5.69 1.56 -5.27
N VAL A 81 5.24 1.97 -4.08
CA VAL A 81 4.17 1.31 -3.32
C VAL A 81 3.11 2.32 -2.93
N VAL A 82 1.85 2.01 -3.20
CA VAL A 82 0.72 2.80 -2.67
C VAL A 82 0.21 2.14 -1.39
N VAL A 83 -0.01 2.94 -0.35
CA VAL A 83 -0.71 2.51 0.86
C VAL A 83 -1.97 3.36 1.02
N TRP A 84 -3.12 2.70 1.05
CA TRP A 84 -4.41 3.39 1.06
C TRP A 84 -5.43 2.76 2.02
N ASN A 85 -6.06 3.64 2.81
CA ASN A 85 -7.28 3.35 3.56
C ASN A 85 -8.12 4.64 3.64
N PRO A 86 -9.39 4.61 3.20
CA PRO A 86 -10.22 5.82 3.12
C PRO A 86 -10.66 6.35 4.49
N TRP A 87 -10.67 5.51 5.52
CA TRP A 87 -11.29 5.83 6.80
C TRP A 87 -12.79 6.17 6.69
N ASP A 88 -13.40 6.51 7.83
CA ASP A 88 -14.85 6.66 7.99
C ASP A 88 -15.49 7.63 6.98
N LYS A 89 -15.02 8.88 6.95
CA LYS A 89 -15.65 9.94 6.16
C LYS A 89 -15.59 9.67 4.65
N LYS A 90 -14.43 9.20 4.15
CA LYS A 90 -14.25 8.93 2.72
C LYS A 90 -14.95 7.64 2.33
N ALA A 91 -14.97 6.60 3.18
CA ALA A 91 -15.67 5.36 2.92
C ALA A 91 -17.16 5.59 2.66
N LYS A 92 -17.84 6.36 3.52
CA LYS A 92 -19.25 6.76 3.34
C LYS A 92 -19.56 7.54 2.05
N ALA A 93 -18.53 8.14 1.43
CA ALA A 93 -18.67 8.87 0.19
C ALA A 93 -18.42 7.99 -1.05
N LEU A 94 -17.83 6.80 -0.88
CA LEU A 94 -17.56 5.85 -1.96
C LEU A 94 -18.79 4.95 -2.14
N THR A 95 -19.42 5.02 -3.31
CA THR A 95 -20.65 4.26 -3.59
C THR A 95 -20.42 2.76 -3.77
N ASP A 96 -19.18 2.35 -4.01
CA ASP A 96 -18.73 1.00 -4.28
C ASP A 96 -17.99 0.36 -3.08
N LEU A 97 -17.95 1.04 -1.93
CA LEU A 97 -17.36 0.56 -0.69
C LEU A 97 -18.40 0.66 0.44
N GLY A 98 -18.56 -0.39 1.24
CA GLY A 98 -19.44 -0.31 2.41
C GLY A 98 -18.94 0.70 3.45
N ASP A 99 -19.85 1.41 4.14
CA ASP A 99 -19.53 2.44 5.15
C ASP A 99 -18.49 1.97 6.19
N GLU A 100 -18.50 0.69 6.52
CA GLU A 100 -17.66 0.06 7.54
C GLU A 100 -16.54 -0.82 6.95
N GLU A 101 -16.48 -0.98 5.63
CA GLU A 101 -15.56 -1.89 4.95
C GLU A 101 -14.09 -1.44 5.08
N TYR A 102 -13.86 -0.12 5.22
CA TYR A 102 -12.54 0.45 5.50
C TYR A 102 -11.86 -0.16 6.75
N LYS A 103 -12.66 -0.70 7.69
CA LYS A 103 -12.17 -1.32 8.93
C LYS A 103 -11.56 -2.70 8.72
N HIS A 104 -11.80 -3.29 7.55
CA HIS A 104 -11.41 -4.66 7.21
C HIS A 104 -10.48 -4.72 5.99
N MET A 105 -9.85 -3.59 5.64
CA MET A 105 -8.97 -3.51 4.50
C MET A 105 -7.78 -2.58 4.74
N LEU A 106 -6.68 -2.90 4.06
CA LEU A 106 -5.61 -1.96 3.76
C LEU A 106 -5.16 -2.30 2.34
N CYS A 107 -5.15 -1.31 1.45
CA CYS A 107 -4.55 -1.49 0.14
C CYS A 107 -3.05 -1.26 0.26
N VAL A 108 -2.27 -2.22 -0.23
CA VAL A 108 -0.81 -2.12 -0.38
C VAL A 108 -0.51 -2.58 -1.79
N ASP A 109 -0.23 -1.63 -2.67
CA ASP A 109 -0.22 -1.88 -4.12
C ASP A 109 1.16 -1.61 -4.68
N GLY A 110 1.61 -2.45 -5.61
CA GLY A 110 2.81 -2.16 -6.38
C GLY A 110 2.49 -1.17 -7.51
N ALA A 111 3.31 -0.13 -7.67
CA ALA A 111 3.03 0.95 -8.60
C ALA A 111 4.26 1.43 -9.37
N ALA A 112 4.01 2.16 -10.47
CA ALA A 112 4.96 3.03 -11.16
C ALA A 112 4.28 4.39 -11.36
N ILE A 113 4.50 5.30 -10.41
CA ILE A 113 3.83 6.59 -10.29
C ILE A 113 4.80 7.74 -10.50
N GLU A 114 5.91 7.77 -9.77
CA GLU A 114 6.83 8.93 -9.82
C GLU A 114 7.54 9.00 -11.17
N LYS A 115 8.04 7.84 -11.64
CA LYS A 115 8.75 7.73 -12.90
C LYS A 115 7.89 6.97 -13.91
N PRO A 116 7.48 7.60 -15.02
CA PRO A 116 6.73 6.90 -16.04
C PRO A 116 7.59 5.83 -16.70
N ILE A 117 6.98 4.67 -16.95
CA ILE A 117 7.56 3.61 -17.76
C ILE A 117 7.43 4.05 -19.22
N ASN A 118 8.56 4.20 -19.93
CA ASN A 118 8.59 4.58 -21.33
C ASN A 118 9.03 3.36 -22.16
N LEU A 119 8.24 3.00 -23.16
CA LEU A 119 8.51 1.88 -24.06
C LEU A 119 8.62 2.37 -25.50
N LYS A 120 9.61 1.87 -26.23
CA LYS A 120 9.76 2.04 -27.68
C LYS A 120 8.93 0.98 -28.42
N PRO A 121 8.70 1.15 -29.74
CA PRO A 121 8.03 0.13 -30.55
C PRO A 121 8.71 -1.24 -30.41
N GLY A 122 7.92 -2.25 -30.02
CA GLY A 122 8.39 -3.62 -29.82
C GLY A 122 8.97 -3.92 -28.43
N GLU A 123 9.04 -2.93 -27.52
CA GLU A 123 9.41 -3.17 -26.12
C GLU A 123 8.19 -3.57 -25.28
N GLU A 124 8.43 -4.39 -24.26
CA GLU A 124 7.44 -4.83 -23.30
C GLU A 124 7.91 -4.49 -21.88
N TRP A 125 6.95 -4.26 -20.99
CA TRP A 125 7.20 -4.15 -19.55
C TRP A 125 6.24 -5.07 -18.81
N THR A 126 6.74 -5.67 -17.74
CA THR A 126 5.96 -6.53 -16.85
C THR A 126 6.07 -6.02 -15.42
N GLY A 127 4.92 -5.74 -14.82
CA GLY A 127 4.77 -5.59 -13.38
C GLY A 127 4.15 -6.86 -12.82
N LYS A 128 4.61 -7.29 -11.65
CA LYS A 128 4.05 -8.45 -10.96
C LYS A 128 3.91 -8.15 -9.47
N LEU A 129 2.81 -8.63 -8.90
CA LEU A 129 2.55 -8.57 -7.48
C LEU A 129 2.23 -9.99 -6.99
N ASN A 130 2.98 -10.45 -6.00
CA ASN A 130 2.75 -11.74 -5.34
C ASN A 130 2.32 -11.46 -3.91
N LEU A 131 1.14 -11.96 -3.55
CA LEU A 131 0.63 -11.91 -2.18
C LEU A 131 0.81 -13.28 -1.53
N SER A 132 1.44 -13.33 -0.36
CA SER A 132 1.51 -14.55 0.44
C SER A 132 1.16 -14.29 1.90
N LEU A 133 0.61 -15.32 2.55
CA LEU A 133 0.30 -15.30 3.97
C LEU A 133 1.30 -16.17 4.73
N VAL A 134 1.90 -15.61 5.76
CA VAL A 134 2.80 -16.31 6.68
C VAL A 134 2.19 -16.26 8.08
N LEU A 135 2.12 -17.40 8.76
CA LEU A 135 1.72 -17.43 10.17
C LEU A 135 2.90 -16.93 11.01
N SER A 136 2.62 -15.95 11.87
CA SER A 136 3.59 -15.44 12.83
C SER A 136 3.57 -16.38 14.04
N THR A 137 4.75 -16.81 14.49
CA THR A 137 4.93 -17.59 15.73
C THR A 137 4.67 -16.74 16.95
#